data_AF-A0A855K9C9-F1
#
_entry.id   AF-A0A855K9C9-F1
#
_cell.length_a   1.000
_cell.length_b   1.000
_cell.length_c   1.000
_cell.angle_alpha   90.00
_cell.angle_beta   90.00
_cell.angle_gamma   90.00
#
_symmetry.space_group_name_H-M   'P 1'
#
loop_
_entity.id
_entity.type
_entity.pdbx_description
1 polymer ?
#
loop_
_entity_poly.entity_id
_entity_poly.type
_entity_poly.pdbx_seq_one_letter_code
_entity_poly.pdbx_strand_id
1 'polypeptide(L)'
;VVARTRQGALAMSWSRDTGKSWSPLVAIDLPNPNAGTDAVTLADGRQLIVYNHSAHWPDRPGDGPRWPLNIGLSRDGVDWRNVLTL
;
A
#
# COMPACT_ATOMS: atom_id res chain seq x y z
N VAL A 1 0.48 -5.63 -8.17
CA VAL A 1 0.30 -4.15 -8.14
C VAL A 1 -0.28 -3.75 -6.80
N VAL A 2 0.10 -2.57 -6.32
CA VAL A 2 -0.53 -1.90 -5.17
C VAL A 2 -1.23 -0.64 -5.67
N ALA A 3 -2.42 -0.37 -5.18
CA ALA A 3 -3.26 0.74 -5.61
C ALA A 3 -3.83 1.52 -4.42
N ARG A 4 -4.02 2.82 -4.62
CA ARG A 4 -4.77 3.68 -3.70
C ARG A 4 -6.26 3.36 -3.81
N THR A 5 -6.98 3.53 -2.71
CA THR A 5 -8.43 3.35 -2.68
C THR A 5 -9.11 4.52 -1.96
N ARG A 6 -10.43 4.64 -2.15
CA ARG A 6 -11.28 5.50 -1.30
C ARG A 6 -11.81 4.76 -0.06
N GLN A 7 -11.17 3.67 0.35
CA GLN A 7 -11.55 2.84 1.51
C GLN A 7 -10.63 3.00 2.73
N GLY A 8 -9.63 3.89 2.70
CA GLY A 8 -8.78 4.22 3.85
C GLY A 8 -7.60 3.27 4.03
N ALA A 9 -7.41 2.36 3.07
CA ALA A 9 -6.30 1.42 3.01
C ALA A 9 -5.80 1.28 1.56
N LEU A 10 -4.57 0.84 1.40
CA LEU A 10 -4.08 0.36 0.12
C LEU A 10 -4.76 -0.96 -0.24
N ALA A 11 -4.73 -1.29 -1.53
CA ALA A 11 -5.17 -2.59 -2.01
C ALA A 11 -4.14 -3.20 -2.96
N MET A 12 -4.13 -4.52 -3.04
CA MET A 12 -3.26 -5.28 -3.94
C MET A 12 -4.06 -6.08 -4.96
N SER A 13 -3.42 -6.36 -6.08
CA SER A 13 -3.86 -7.38 -7.04
C SER A 13 -2.62 -8.00 -7.71
N TRP A 14 -2.71 -9.28 -8.04
CA TRP A 14 -1.62 -10.07 -8.60
C TRP A 14 -1.86 -10.36 -10.07
N SER A 15 -0.82 -10.23 -10.88
CA SER A 15 -0.80 -10.75 -12.23
C SER A 15 0.26 -11.85 -12.33
N ARG A 16 -0.07 -12.92 -13.04
CA ARG A 16 0.85 -14.03 -13.36
C ARG A 16 1.24 -14.06 -14.83
N ASP A 17 0.78 -13.09 -15.61
CA ASP A 17 0.87 -13.04 -17.07
C ASP A 17 1.31 -11.66 -17.58
N THR A 18 2.18 -10.99 -16.81
CA THR A 18 2.78 -9.69 -17.15
C THR A 18 1.73 -8.60 -17.36
N GLY A 19 0.71 -8.59 -16.52
CA GLY A 19 -0.32 -7.55 -16.45
C GLY A 19 -1.48 -7.71 -17.43
N LYS A 20 -1.61 -8.86 -18.12
CA LYS A 20 -2.75 -9.12 -19.03
C LYS A 20 -4.02 -9.41 -18.26
N SER A 21 -3.92 -10.16 -17.16
CA SER A 21 -5.00 -10.42 -16.22
C SER A 21 -4.53 -10.19 -14.79
N TRP A 22 -5.52 -9.90 -13.94
CA TRP A 22 -5.32 -9.48 -12.56
C TRP A 22 -6.25 -10.28 -11.66
N SER A 23 -5.77 -10.70 -10.50
CA SER A 23 -6.61 -11.25 -9.45
C SER A 23 -7.63 -10.20 -8.98
N PRO A 24 -8.71 -10.60 -8.29
CA PRO A 24 -9.55 -9.66 -7.57
C PRO A 24 -8.71 -8.71 -6.69
N LEU A 25 -9.18 -7.47 -6.57
CA LEU A 25 -8.57 -6.46 -5.71
C LEU A 25 -8.87 -6.80 -4.25
N VAL A 26 -7.84 -6.83 -3.40
CA VAL A 26 -7.97 -7.15 -1.98
C VAL A 26 -7.30 -6.05 -1.16
N ALA A 27 -7.93 -5.60 -0.08
CA ALA A 27 -7.33 -4.65 0.85
C ALA A 27 -6.08 -5.28 1.51
N ILE A 28 -5.05 -4.47 1.72
CA ILE A 28 -3.87 -4.86 2.50
C ILE A 28 -3.84 -4.08 3.81
N ASP A 29 -3.14 -4.61 4.81
CA ASP A 29 -3.02 -3.99 6.14
C ASP A 29 -2.06 -2.80 6.17
N LEU A 30 -2.24 -1.88 5.22
CA LEU A 30 -1.52 -0.61 5.12
C LEU A 30 -2.56 0.51 4.99
N PRO A 31 -2.79 1.31 6.06
CA PRO A 31 -3.70 2.44 5.97
C PRO A 31 -3.16 3.45 4.96
N ASN A 32 -4.05 4.10 4.22
CA ASN A 32 -3.68 5.17 3.30
C ASN A 32 -4.84 6.17 3.15
N PRO A 33 -4.57 7.49 3.24
CA PRO A 33 -5.58 8.53 3.19
C PRO A 33 -5.91 8.93 1.73
N ASN A 34 -5.81 7.98 0.79
CA ASN A 34 -5.78 8.19 -0.66
C ASN A 34 -4.58 9.06 -1.14
N ALA A 35 -3.50 9.14 -0.35
CA ALA A 35 -2.26 9.81 -0.71
C ALA A 35 -1.35 8.96 -1.60
N GLY A 36 -0.44 9.60 -2.33
CA GLY A 36 0.55 8.93 -3.18
C GLY A 36 1.33 7.85 -2.43
N THR A 37 1.77 6.84 -3.16
CA THR A 37 2.53 5.70 -2.64
C THR A 37 3.41 5.17 -3.75
N ASP A 38 4.60 4.72 -3.40
CA ASP A 38 5.53 4.09 -4.33
C ASP A 38 6.03 2.76 -3.74
N ALA A 39 6.27 1.78 -4.60
CA ALA A 39 6.68 0.44 -4.20
C ALA A 39 7.67 -0.17 -5.20
N VAL A 40 8.70 -0.83 -4.68
CA VAL A 40 9.76 -1.46 -5.47
C VAL A 40 10.10 -2.85 -4.92
N THR A 41 10.54 -3.73 -5.82
CA THR A 41 11.20 -4.98 -5.43
C THR A 41 12.68 -4.71 -5.21
N LEU A 42 13.19 -5.04 -4.01
CA LEU A 42 14.60 -4.98 -3.67
C LEU A 42 15.39 -6.09 -4.36
N ALA A 43 16.71 -5.92 -4.46
CA ALA A 43 17.60 -6.89 -5.12
C ALA A 43 17.57 -8.29 -4.49
N ASP A 44 17.21 -8.39 -3.20
CA ASP A 44 17.07 -9.65 -2.48
C ASP A 44 15.65 -10.25 -2.51
N GLY A 45 14.76 -9.70 -3.36
CA GLY A 45 13.40 -10.18 -3.58
C GLY A 45 12.35 -9.64 -2.61
N ARG A 46 12.75 -8.93 -1.55
CA ARG A 46 11.80 -8.27 -0.66
C ARG A 46 11.06 -7.14 -1.38
N GLN A 47 9.83 -6.87 -0.95
CA GLN A 47 9.03 -5.74 -1.39
C GLN A 47 9.26 -4.57 -0.41
N LEU A 48 9.45 -3.38 -0.95
CA LEU A 48 9.50 -2.12 -0.19
C LEU A 48 8.37 -1.21 -0.65
N ILE A 49 7.71 -0.54 0.29
CA ILE A 49 6.68 0.45 0.00
C ILE A 49 6.89 1.71 0.84
N VAL A 50 6.70 2.88 0.24
CA VAL A 50 6.70 4.18 0.91
C VAL A 50 5.27 4.75 0.83
N TYR A 51 4.65 4.99 1.98
CA TYR A 51 3.23 5.34 2.07
C TYR A 51 2.93 6.24 3.28
N ASN A 52 1.82 6.96 3.23
CA ASN A 52 1.32 7.69 4.40
C ASN A 52 0.52 6.78 5.31
N HIS A 53 0.97 6.57 6.55
CA HIS A 53 0.36 5.64 7.50
C HIS A 53 -0.79 6.27 8.27
N SER A 54 -1.89 6.50 7.57
CA SER A 54 -3.09 7.16 8.10
C SER A 54 -4.32 6.72 7.33
N ALA A 55 -5.47 6.68 8.00
CA ALA A 55 -6.75 6.37 7.37
C ALA A 55 -7.49 7.65 6.95
N HIS A 56 -8.69 7.48 6.39
CA HIS A 56 -9.58 8.62 6.13
C HIS A 56 -10.14 9.24 7.41
N TRP A 57 -10.53 10.50 7.32
CA TRP A 57 -11.42 11.07 8.31
C TRP A 57 -12.77 10.33 8.26
N PRO A 58 -13.38 9.99 9.42
CA PRO A 58 -14.66 9.26 9.45
C PRO A 58 -15.79 9.96 8.68
N ASP A 59 -15.78 11.29 8.64
CA ASP A 59 -16.76 12.13 7.96
C ASP A 59 -16.39 12.49 6.50
N ARG A 60 -15.18 12.12 6.03
CA ARG A 60 -14.69 12.48 4.68
C ARG A 60 -13.96 11.33 3.96
N PRO A 61 -14.69 10.31 3.48
CA PRO A 61 -14.09 9.21 2.74
C PRO A 61 -13.30 9.67 1.51
N GLY A 62 -12.05 9.21 1.40
CA GLY A 62 -11.12 9.57 0.32
C GLY A 62 -10.19 10.74 0.65
N ASP A 63 -10.27 11.30 1.86
CA ASP A 63 -9.33 12.30 2.36
C ASP A 63 -8.94 11.99 3.82
N GLY A 64 -7.74 12.39 4.21
CA GLY A 64 -7.13 12.03 5.48
C GLY A 64 -5.81 12.78 5.73
N PRO A 65 -5.26 12.74 6.96
CA PRO A 65 -3.95 13.30 7.25
C PRO A 65 -2.89 12.67 6.34
N ARG A 66 -2.05 13.44 5.65
CA ARG A 66 -1.00 12.88 4.77
C ARG A 66 0.35 12.75 5.47
N TRP A 67 0.31 12.21 6.67
CA TRP A 67 1.44 11.96 7.57
C TRP A 67 1.04 10.88 8.59
N PRO A 68 2.02 10.19 9.23
CA PRO A 68 3.45 10.25 8.93
C PRO A 68 3.79 9.54 7.60
N LEU A 69 5.03 9.67 7.13
CA LEU A 69 5.52 8.89 6.00
C LEU A 69 6.23 7.64 6.53
N ASN A 70 5.77 6.46 6.13
CA ASN A 70 6.32 5.18 6.58
C ASN A 70 6.96 4.42 5.42
N ILE A 71 7.94 3.58 5.78
CA ILE A 71 8.52 2.56 4.91
C ILE A 71 8.10 1.19 5.43
N GLY A 72 7.38 0.43 4.60
CA GLY A 72 7.03 -0.96 4.84
C GLY A 72 7.94 -1.91 4.07
N LEU A 73 8.29 -3.04 4.69
CA LEU A 73 8.95 -4.17 4.03
C LEU A 73 8.10 -5.42 4.10
N SER A 74 8.11 -6.20 3.04
CA SER A 74 7.45 -7.52 2.98
C SER A 74 8.32 -8.54 2.25
N ARG A 75 8.19 -9.82 2.61
CA ARG A 75 8.86 -10.93 1.90
C ARG A 75 7.99 -11.52 0.79
N ASP A 76 6.68 -11.32 0.85
CA ASP A 76 5.69 -11.96 -0.02
C ASP A 76 4.71 -10.96 -0.67
N GLY A 77 4.80 -9.67 -0.33
CA GLY A 77 3.88 -8.63 -0.78
C GLY A 77 2.51 -8.66 -0.10
N VAL A 78 2.33 -9.50 0.92
CA VAL A 78 1.07 -9.69 1.66
C VAL A 78 1.25 -9.24 3.11
N ASP A 79 2.26 -9.77 3.79
CA ASP A 79 2.57 -9.44 5.19
C ASP A 79 3.60 -8.31 5.23
N TRP A 80 3.20 -7.16 5.76
CA TRP A 80 4.01 -5.95 5.78
C TRP A 80 4.47 -5.60 7.18
N ARG A 81 5.74 -5.26 7.30
CA ARG A 81 6.34 -4.74 8.53
C ARG A 81 6.77 -3.30 8.32
N ASN A 82 6.30 -2.39 9.18
CA ASN A 82 6.86 -1.04 9.25
C ASN A 82 8.33 -1.11 9.74
N VAL A 83 9.24 -0.45 9.01
CA VAL A 83 10.66 -0.41 9.34
C VAL A 83 11.22 1.00 9.55
N LEU A 84 10.50 2.05 9.12
CA LEU A 84 10.89 3.43 9.35
C LEU A 84 9.66 4.34 9.31
N THR A 85 9.63 5.33 10.20
CA THR A 85 8.66 6.43 10.22
C THR A 85 9.43 7.75 10.20
N LEU A 86 9.03 8.66 9.31
CA LEU A 86 9.60 10.00 9.10
C LEU A 86 8.64 11.09 9.59
#